data_AF-A0A9D1D1R1-F1
#
_entry.id   AF-A0A9D1D1R1-F1
#
_cell.length_a   1.000
_cell.length_b   1.000
_cell.length_c   1.000
_cell.angle_alpha   90.00
_cell.angle_beta   90.00
_cell.angle_gamma   90.00
#
_symmetry.space_group_name_H-M   'P 1'
#
loop_
_entity.id
_entity.type
_entity.pdbx_description
1 polymer ?
#
loop_
_entity_poly.entity_id
_entity_poly.type
_entity_poly.pdbx_seq_one_letter_code
_entity_poly.pdbx_strand_id
1 'polypeptide(L)'
;MVVQFMVKNVLSFKEEAILDMTAIHAYKEHECNLINYGTKEKLLKVAAIYGANASGKSNLYMAMTYFQRIILESLNNVDDEADTAIRKYYVPFSFEREKENSEFQMIVILGEFEYK
;
A
#
# COMPACT_ATOMS: atom_id res chain seq x y z
N MET A 1 1.30 11.86 -5.09
CA MET A 1 1.95 11.60 -3.79
C MET A 1 1.18 10.51 -3.08
N VAL A 2 1.86 9.50 -2.52
CA VAL A 2 1.20 8.49 -1.68
C VAL A 2 0.98 9.08 -0.30
N VAL A 3 -0.27 9.10 0.16
CA VAL A 3 -0.67 9.55 1.49
C VAL A 3 -0.77 8.34 2.41
N GLN A 4 -1.50 7.31 1.98
CA GLN A 4 -1.75 6.14 2.79
C GLN A 4 -1.79 4.88 1.93
N PHE A 5 -1.29 3.77 2.45
CA PHE A 5 -1.49 2.44 1.89
C PHE A 5 -1.97 1.48 2.98
N MET A 6 -3.11 0.84 2.76
CA MET A 6 -3.66 -0.19 3.63
C MET A 6 -3.59 -1.55 2.93
N VAL A 7 -3.25 -2.57 3.71
CA VAL A 7 -3.28 -3.97 3.28
C VAL A 7 -3.83 -4.86 4.39
N LYS A 8 -4.63 -5.86 4.02
CA LYS A 8 -5.14 -6.91 4.92
C LYS A 8 -5.25 -8.24 4.20
N ASN A 9 -4.92 -9.32 4.90
CA ASN A 9 -4.91 -10.69 4.37
C ASN A 9 -4.11 -10.84 3.07
N VAL A 10 -2.84 -10.40 3.07
CA VAL A 10 -1.92 -10.48 1.94
C VAL A 10 -0.51 -10.83 2.44
N LEU A 11 0.14 -11.82 1.83
CA LEU A 11 1.49 -12.24 2.19
C LEU A 11 1.63 -12.56 3.69
N SER A 12 2.38 -11.74 4.45
CA SER A 12 2.56 -11.88 5.90
C SER A 12 1.63 -11.00 6.73
N PHE A 13 0.75 -10.22 6.10
CA PHE A 13 -0.23 -9.37 6.78
C PHE A 13 -1.55 -10.11 6.89
N LYS A 14 -1.85 -10.64 8.08
CA LYS A 14 -3.16 -11.23 8.37
C LYS A 14 -4.18 -10.12 8.61
N GLU A 15 -3.93 -9.33 9.65
CA GLU A 15 -4.76 -8.18 10.01
C GLU A 15 -4.43 -6.94 9.16
N GLU A 16 -5.28 -5.92 9.29
CA GLU A 16 -5.07 -4.62 8.66
C GLU A 16 -3.74 -3.98 9.11
N ALA A 17 -2.95 -3.53 8.14
CA ALA A 17 -1.76 -2.74 8.35
C ALA A 17 -1.80 -1.50 7.46
N ILE A 18 -1.45 -0.35 8.03
CA ILE A 18 -1.50 0.96 7.37
C ILE A 18 -0.12 1.61 7.40
N LEU A 19 0.39 1.97 6.22
CA LEU A 19 1.48 2.92 6.07
C LEU A 19 0.87 4.31 5.82
N ASP A 20 1.03 5.21 6.79
CA ASP A 20 0.51 6.58 6.73
C ASP A 20 1.66 7.59 6.66
N MET A 21 1.65 8.42 5.62
CA MET A 21 2.66 9.44 5.35
C MET A 21 2.26 10.82 5.91
N THR A 22 1.16 10.92 6.66
CA THR A 22 0.71 12.14 7.31
C THR A 22 1.64 12.50 8.46
N ALA A 23 2.19 13.71 8.43
CA ALA A 23 3.11 14.19 9.44
C ALA A 23 2.36 14.51 10.73
N ILE A 24 2.92 14.07 11.86
CA ILE A 24 2.38 14.38 13.18
C ILE A 24 2.87 15.76 13.61
N HIS A 25 1.94 16.72 13.78
CA HIS A 25 2.25 18.11 14.13
C HIS A 25 3.07 18.32 15.41
N ALA A 26 3.03 17.37 16.34
CA ALA A 26 3.79 17.44 17.59
C ALA A 26 5.30 17.24 17.39
N TYR A 27 5.72 16.56 16.31
CA TYR A 27 7.12 16.30 16.00
C TYR A 27 7.71 17.45 15.18
N LYS A 28 8.89 17.90 15.58
CA LYS A 28 9.61 19.04 14.96
C LYS A 28 10.95 18.61 14.36
N GLU A 29 11.29 17.35 14.49
CA GLU A 29 12.43 16.73 13.87
C GLU A 29 12.23 16.64 12.35
N HIS A 30 13.33 16.79 11.60
CA HIS A 30 13.33 16.61 10.14
C HIS A 30 12.30 17.45 9.38
N GLU A 31 12.14 18.74 9.72
CA GLU A 31 11.25 19.66 8.98
C GLU A 31 11.54 19.69 7.46
N CYS A 32 12.79 19.43 7.07
CA CYS A 32 13.19 19.32 5.66
C CYS A 32 12.50 18.19 4.90
N ASN A 33 11.98 17.16 5.60
CA ASN A 33 11.26 16.02 5.06
C ASN A 33 9.74 16.28 4.94
N LEU A 34 9.26 17.50 5.20
CA LEU A 34 7.84 17.84 5.12
C LEU A 34 7.47 18.42 3.76
N ILE A 35 6.30 18.05 3.26
CA ILE A 35 5.60 18.67 2.13
C ILE A 35 4.45 19.49 2.69
N ASN A 36 4.44 20.78 2.35
CA ASN A 36 3.28 21.65 2.50
C ASN A 36 2.59 21.73 1.14
N TYR A 37 1.34 21.28 1.08
CA TYR A 37 0.55 21.23 -0.16
C TYR A 37 -0.72 22.09 -0.08
N GLY A 38 -0.70 23.13 0.77
CA GLY A 38 -1.78 24.11 0.86
C GLY A 38 -2.93 23.74 1.80
N THR A 39 -2.83 22.60 2.50
CA THR A 39 -3.76 22.20 3.55
C THR A 39 -3.16 22.41 4.95
N LYS A 40 -3.97 22.20 5.99
CA LYS A 40 -3.49 22.24 7.38
C LYS A 40 -2.51 21.10 7.68
N GLU A 41 -2.73 19.94 7.07
CA GLU A 41 -1.92 18.75 7.28
C GLU A 41 -0.66 18.82 6.41
N LYS A 42 0.43 18.23 6.91
CA LYS A 42 1.69 18.11 6.18
C LYS A 42 1.93 16.63 5.92
N LEU A 43 2.65 16.33 4.84
CA LEU A 43 3.00 14.96 4.49
C LEU A 43 4.52 14.76 4.50
N LEU A 44 4.97 13.51 4.66
CA LEU A 44 6.38 13.13 4.59
C LEU A 44 6.83 12.94 3.14
N LYS A 45 8.01 13.47 2.77
CA LYS A 45 8.64 13.21 1.45
C LYS A 45 9.17 11.78 1.36
N VAL A 46 9.78 11.32 2.45
CA VAL A 46 10.49 10.04 2.53
C VAL A 46 10.16 9.38 3.88
N ALA A 47 9.97 8.06 3.86
CA ALA A 47 9.91 7.23 5.05
C ALA A 47 10.91 6.07 4.93
N ALA A 48 11.48 5.66 6.05
CA ALA A 48 12.38 4.51 6.13
C ALA A 48 11.70 3.38 6.91
N ILE A 49 11.64 2.18 6.31
CA ILE A 49 11.00 1.01 6.92
C ILE A 49 12.11 0.05 7.39
N TYR A 50 12.27 -0.06 8.71
CA TYR A 50 13.23 -0.95 9.37
C TYR A 50 12.52 -1.91 10.33
N GLY A 51 13.24 -2.94 10.78
CA GLY A 51 12.67 -4.00 11.62
C GLY A 51 13.47 -5.30 11.53
N ALA A 52 13.17 -6.25 12.43
CA ALA A 52 13.84 -7.54 12.50
C ALA A 52 13.70 -8.39 11.22
N ASN A 53 14.53 -9.40 11.04
CA ASN A 53 14.36 -10.36 9.95
C ASN A 53 12.98 -11.02 10.04
N ALA A 54 12.40 -11.31 8.87
CA ALA A 54 11.03 -11.85 8.73
C ALA A 54 9.88 -10.95 9.27
N SER A 55 10.14 -9.69 9.65
CA SER A 55 9.10 -8.77 10.13
C SER A 55 8.15 -8.22 9.04
N GLY A 56 8.19 -8.74 7.82
CA GLY A 56 7.27 -8.34 6.74
C GLY A 56 7.67 -7.11 5.91
N LYS A 57 8.86 -6.52 6.11
CA LYS A 57 9.30 -5.31 5.36
C LYS A 57 9.25 -5.48 3.83
N SER A 58 9.87 -6.53 3.30
CA SER A 58 9.83 -6.82 1.86
C SER A 58 8.41 -7.15 1.39
N ASN A 59 7.60 -7.75 2.26
CA ASN A 59 6.21 -8.07 1.93
C ASN A 59 5.34 -6.82 1.83
N LEU A 60 5.63 -5.74 2.58
CA LEU A 60 4.93 -4.46 2.42
C LEU A 60 5.15 -3.90 1.00
N TYR A 61 6.40 -3.90 0.53
CA TYR A 61 6.74 -3.50 -0.84
C TYR A 61 6.08 -4.41 -1.88
N MET A 62 6.10 -5.73 -1.66
CA MET A 62 5.45 -6.70 -2.55
C MET A 62 3.93 -6.50 -2.59
N ALA A 63 3.28 -6.21 -1.47
CA ALA A 63 1.85 -5.92 -1.42
C ALA A 63 1.49 -4.66 -2.22
N MET A 64 2.27 -3.58 -2.10
CA MET A 64 2.10 -2.39 -2.94
C MET A 64 2.29 -2.70 -4.42
N THR A 65 3.26 -3.57 -4.75
CA THR A 65 3.51 -4.02 -6.13
C THR A 65 2.33 -4.83 -6.66
N TYR A 66 1.79 -5.76 -5.89
CA TYR A 66 0.62 -6.55 -6.28
C TYR A 66 -0.60 -5.67 -6.51
N PHE A 67 -0.86 -4.71 -5.63
CA PHE A 67 -1.94 -3.74 -5.81
C PHE A 67 -1.81 -2.96 -7.12
N GLN A 68 -0.63 -2.41 -7.40
CA GLN A 68 -0.36 -1.69 -8.66
C GLN A 68 -0.53 -2.61 -9.88
N ARG A 69 -0.03 -3.84 -9.81
CA ARG A 69 -0.12 -4.82 -10.89
C ARG A 69 -1.56 -5.25 -11.17
N ILE A 70 -2.36 -5.47 -10.12
CA ILE A 70 -3.79 -5.77 -10.24
C ILE A 70 -4.50 -4.64 -10.99
N ILE A 71 -4.25 -3.38 -10.63
CA ILE A 71 -4.85 -2.22 -11.31
C ILE A 71 -4.40 -2.14 -12.76
N LEU A 72 -3.09 -2.17 -13.02
CA LEU A 72 -2.52 -1.96 -14.36
C LEU A 72 -2.82 -3.12 -15.32
N GLU A 73 -2.94 -4.35 -14.81
CA GLU A 73 -3.22 -5.55 -15.60
C GLU A 73 -4.72 -5.91 -15.62
N SER A 74 -5.58 -5.18 -14.89
CA SER A 74 -7.03 -5.47 -14.76
C SER A 74 -7.78 -5.54 -16.09
N LEU A 75 -7.34 -4.78 -17.10
CA LEU A 75 -7.97 -4.69 -18.42
C LEU A 75 -7.28 -5.56 -19.50
N ASN A 76 -6.21 -6.28 -19.16
CA ASN A 76 -5.42 -7.07 -20.11
C ASN A 76 -5.97 -8.49 -20.36
N ASN A 77 -7.23 -8.77 -20.01
CA ASN A 77 -7.88 -10.07 -20.24
C ASN A 77 -8.33 -10.20 -21.72
N VAL A 78 -7.39 -10.06 -22.66
CA VAL A 78 -7.67 -10.09 -24.11
C VAL A 78 -7.88 -11.53 -24.62
N ASP A 79 -7.41 -12.53 -23.87
CA ASP A 79 -7.62 -13.95 -24.13
C ASP A 79 -8.36 -14.62 -22.96
N ASP A 80 -9.46 -15.31 -23.26
CA ASP A 80 -10.32 -16.01 -22.27
C ASP A 80 -9.58 -17.14 -21.51
N GLU A 81 -8.41 -17.57 -21.99
CA GLU A 81 -7.59 -18.62 -21.37
C GLU A 81 -6.50 -18.08 -20.42
N ALA A 82 -6.26 -16.76 -20.38
CA ALA A 82 -5.23 -16.18 -19.53
C ALA A 82 -5.70 -16.02 -18.07
N ASP A 83 -4.79 -16.27 -17.12
CA ASP A 83 -5.07 -16.00 -15.70
C ASP A 83 -5.33 -14.51 -15.46
N THR A 84 -6.44 -14.19 -14.81
CA THR A 84 -6.78 -12.80 -14.47
C THR A 84 -5.71 -12.19 -13.57
N ALA A 85 -5.54 -10.86 -13.65
CA ALA A 85 -4.63 -10.13 -12.78
C ALA A 85 -4.89 -10.43 -11.29
N ILE A 86 -6.17 -10.53 -10.89
CA ILE A 86 -6.54 -10.91 -9.53
C ILE A 86 -5.98 -12.29 -9.18
N ARG A 87 -6.20 -13.30 -10.03
CA ARG A 87 -5.72 -14.67 -9.75
C ARG A 87 -4.20 -14.76 -9.67
N LYS A 88 -3.50 -14.04 -10.55
CA LYS A 88 -2.04 -14.00 -10.61
C LYS A 88 -1.39 -13.39 -9.36
N TYR A 89 -2.04 -12.40 -8.76
CA TYR A 89 -1.51 -11.66 -7.60
C TYR A 89 -2.26 -11.95 -6.30
N TYR A 90 -3.20 -12.89 -6.29
CA TYR A 90 -3.89 -13.34 -5.08
C TYR A 90 -3.00 -14.25 -4.25
N VAL A 91 -2.35 -13.65 -3.24
CA VAL A 91 -1.49 -14.35 -2.29
C VAL A 91 -1.95 -14.02 -0.87
N PRO A 92 -3.03 -14.67 -0.38
CA PRO A 92 -3.54 -14.43 0.97
C PRO A 92 -2.56 -14.95 2.03
N PHE A 93 -2.84 -14.62 3.29
CA PHE A 93 -2.00 -15.04 4.41
C PHE A 93 -1.91 -16.57 4.50
N SER A 94 -0.70 -17.12 4.36
CA SER A 94 -0.52 -18.55 4.10
C SER A 94 -0.74 -19.48 5.30
N PHE A 95 -0.85 -18.94 6.53
CA PHE A 95 -1.10 -19.73 7.74
C PHE A 95 -2.60 -19.83 8.10
N GLU A 96 -3.48 -19.27 7.28
CA GLU A 96 -4.93 -19.48 7.36
C GLU A 96 -5.36 -20.63 6.44
N ARG A 97 -6.29 -21.47 6.92
CA ARG A 97 -6.87 -22.54 6.09
C ARG A 97 -7.95 -21.99 5.16
N GLU A 98 -8.68 -20.99 5.64
CA GLU A 98 -9.75 -20.34 4.89
C GLU A 98 -9.16 -19.21 4.04
N LYS A 99 -9.45 -19.27 2.75
CA LYS A 99 -9.00 -18.26 1.78
C LYS A 99 -9.99 -17.11 1.78
N GLU A 100 -9.87 -16.23 2.77
CA GLU A 100 -10.63 -14.99 2.81
C GLU A 100 -10.18 -14.01 1.71
N ASN A 101 -10.96 -12.94 1.52
CA ASN A 101 -10.61 -11.87 0.59
C ASN A 101 -9.35 -11.14 1.05
N SER A 102 -8.50 -10.77 0.09
CA SER A 102 -7.43 -9.80 0.31
C SER A 102 -7.98 -8.39 0.10
N GLU A 103 -7.59 -7.45 0.96
CA GLU A 103 -8.04 -6.06 0.88
C GLU A 103 -6.85 -5.13 0.69
N PHE A 104 -7.03 -4.14 -0.18
CA PHE A 104 -6.05 -3.10 -0.45
C PHE A 104 -6.79 -1.76 -0.54
N GLN A 105 -6.15 -0.70 -0.07
CA GLN A 105 -6.60 0.67 -0.31
C GLN A 105 -5.38 1.58 -0.42
N MET A 106 -5.45 2.61 -1.27
CA MET A 106 -4.40 3.59 -1.39
C MET A 106 -4.99 4.99 -1.52
N ILE A 107 -4.58 5.88 -0.64
CA ILE A 107 -4.90 7.30 -0.76
C ILE A 107 -3.74 7.99 -1.46
N VAL A 108 -4.01 8.63 -2.60
CA VAL A 108 -3.01 9.38 -3.37
C VAL A 108 -3.51 10.78 -3.70
N ILE A 109 -2.59 11.75 -3.68
CA ILE A 109 -2.85 13.10 -4.17
C ILE A 109 -2.21 13.26 -5.55
N LEU A 110 -3.00 13.66 -6.55
CA LEU A 110 -2.53 13.99 -7.89
C LEU A 110 -2.96 15.43 -8.22
N GLY A 111 -1.98 16.34 -8.28
CA GLY A 111 -2.27 17.77 -8.38
C GLY A 111 -3.00 18.27 -7.15
N GLU A 112 -4.21 18.81 -7.34
CA GLU A 112 -5.07 19.34 -6.27
C GLU A 112 -6.12 18.33 -5.78
N PHE A 113 -6.14 17.12 -6.34
CA PHE A 113 -7.17 16.12 -6.07
C PHE A 113 -6.63 14.95 -5.25
N GLU A 114 -7.42 14.52 -4.28
CA GLU A 114 -7.21 13.30 -3.52
C GLU A 114 -8.08 12.17 -4.07
N TYR A 115 -7.48 10.99 -4.20
CA TYR A 115 -8.12 9.76 -4.66
C TYR A 115 -7.97 8.69 -3.58
N LYS A 116 -8.98 7.84 -3.45
CA LYS A 116 -9.05 6.74 -2.49
C LYS A 116 -9.41 5.44 -3.20
#